data_AF-A0A2M8BLB4-F1
#
_entry.id   AF-A0A2M8BLB4-F1
#
_cell.length_a   1.000
_cell.length_b   1.000
_cell.length_c   1.000
_cell.angle_alpha   90.00
_cell.angle_beta   90.00
_cell.angle_gamma   90.00
#
_symmetry.space_group_name_H-M   'P 1'
#
loop_
_entity.id
_entity.type
_entity.pdbx_description
1 polymer ?
#
loop_
_entity_poly.entity_id
_entity_poly.type
_entity_poly.pdbx_seq_one_letter_code
_entity_poly.pdbx_strand_id
1 'polypeptide(L)' 'MKLEEGAKYVIYGLEKDRLGELTFVDGHEVWPAGVNGWSATLDCTVEPYAEMSLNENVHFAHHIHKQAVVVKAS' A
#
# COMPACT_ATOMS: atom_id res chain seq x y z
N MET A 1 -7.48 -10.37 -1.52
CA MET A 1 -6.15 -9.89 -1.91
C MET A 1 -5.17 -11.06 -1.80
N LYS A 2 -4.46 -11.43 -2.86
CA LYS A 2 -3.41 -12.45 -2.82
C LYS A 2 -2.08 -11.73 -2.95
N LEU A 3 -1.46 -11.41 -1.83
CA LEU A 3 -0.09 -10.93 -1.81
C LEU A 3 0.83 -12.12 -2.12
N GLU A 4 1.85 -11.89 -2.92
CA GLU A 4 2.79 -12.87 -3.43
C GLU A 4 3.88 -13.14 -2.39
N GLU A 5 4.13 -14.41 -2.12
CA GLU A 5 5.22 -14.84 -1.25
C GLU A 5 6.58 -14.42 -1.84
N GLY A 6 7.40 -13.74 -1.05
CA GLY A 6 8.71 -13.21 -1.48
C GLY A 6 8.66 -11.83 -2.17
N ALA A 7 7.48 -11.29 -2.45
CA ALA A 7 7.35 -9.91 -2.91
C ALA A 7 7.49 -8.90 -1.76
N LYS A 8 8.07 -7.75 -2.07
CA LYS A 8 8.23 -6.64 -1.13
C LYS A 8 7.12 -5.61 -1.37
N TYR A 9 6.42 -5.24 -0.32
CA TYR A 9 5.31 -4.29 -0.37
C TYR A 9 5.66 -3.03 0.43
N VAL A 10 5.53 -1.87 -0.20
CA VAL A 10 5.89 -0.59 0.42
C VAL A 10 4.65 0.27 0.56
N ILE A 11 4.50 0.88 1.73
CA ILE A 11 3.39 1.78 2.04
C ILE A 11 3.88 3.22 1.95
N TYR A 12 3.15 4.04 1.20
CA TYR A 12 3.37 5.48 1.07
C TYR A 12 2.17 6.27 1.60
N GLY A 13 2.45 7.40 2.25
CA GLY A 13 1.43 8.38 2.62
C GLY A 13 0.99 9.22 1.41
N LEU A 14 -0.02 10.08 1.61
CA LEU A 14 -0.53 10.94 0.54
C LEU A 14 0.45 12.06 0.15
N GLU A 15 1.41 12.39 1.00
CA GLU A 15 2.52 13.29 0.67
C GLU A 15 3.68 12.56 -0.04
N LYS A 16 3.47 11.28 -0.39
CA LYS A 16 4.45 10.39 -1.03
C LYS A 16 5.69 10.10 -0.19
N ASP A 17 5.57 10.35 1.11
CA ASP A 17 6.52 9.89 2.11
C ASP A 17 6.38 8.39 2.33
N ARG A 18 7.53 7.71 2.47
CA ARG A 18 7.56 6.27 2.70
C ARG A 18 7.28 5.99 4.18
N LEU A 19 6.14 5.39 4.47
CA LEU A 19 5.70 5.06 5.84
C LEU A 19 6.32 3.75 6.35
N GLY A 20 6.62 2.81 5.45
CA GLY A 20 7.28 1.56 5.81
C GLY A 20 7.01 0.44 4.81
N GLU A 21 7.19 -0.80 5.27
CA GLU A 21 6.92 -2.00 4.49
C GLU A 21 5.77 -2.78 5.12
N LEU A 22 4.88 -3.31 4.28
CA LEU A 22 3.94 -4.33 4.70
C LEU A 22 4.67 -5.67 4.71
N THR A 23 4.78 -6.28 5.88
CA THR A 23 5.47 -7.56 6.06
C THR A 23 4.50 -8.64 6.55
N PHE A 24 4.94 -9.89 6.54
CA PHE A 24 4.14 -11.02 7.01
C PHE A 24 4.92 -11.80 8.06
N VAL A 25 4.29 -12.04 9.20
CA VAL A 25 4.82 -12.87 10.28
C VAL A 25 3.77 -13.92 10.61
N ASP A 26 4.14 -15.20 10.50
CA ASP A 26 3.25 -16.35 10.74
C ASP A 26 1.92 -16.29 9.96
N GLY A 27 1.96 -15.79 8.73
CA GLY A 27 0.78 -15.63 7.87
C GLY A 27 -0.10 -14.41 8.19
N HIS A 28 0.31 -13.57 9.15
CA HIS A 28 -0.37 -12.33 9.51
C HIS A 28 0.36 -11.11 8.97
N GLU A 29 -0.42 -10.16 8.44
CA GLU A 29 0.08 -8.86 8.01
C GLU A 29 0.58 -8.05 9.21
N VAL A 30 1.81 -7.56 9.11
CA VAL A 30 2.40 -6.62 10.07
C VAL A 30 2.58 -5.29 9.38
N TRP A 31 1.81 -4.31 9.86
CA TRP A 31 1.74 -2.96 9.33
C TRP A 31 2.76 -2.05 10.01
N PRO A 32 3.35 -1.09 9.27
CA PRO A 32 4.21 -0.07 9.87
C PRO A 32 3.44 0.80 10.85
N ALA A 33 4.15 1.33 11.84
CA ALA A 33 3.56 2.16 12.89
C ALA A 33 2.80 3.36 12.30
N GLY A 34 1.59 3.60 12.80
CA GLY A 34 0.73 4.70 12.35
C GLY A 34 -0.13 4.39 11.13
N VAL A 35 0.00 3.21 10.49
CA VAL A 35 -0.88 2.80 9.38
C VAL A 35 -2.00 1.89 9.88
N ASN A 36 -3.25 2.34 9.70
CA ASN A 36 -4.44 1.64 10.20
C ASN A 36 -4.96 0.56 9.21
N GLY A 37 -4.06 -0.29 8.73
CA GLY A 37 -4.37 -1.41 7.85
C GLY A 37 -5.11 -1.04 6.56
N TRP A 38 -5.84 -2.02 6.00
CA TRP A 38 -6.65 -1.86 4.78
C TRP A 38 -7.79 -0.85 4.89
N SER A 39 -8.24 -0.56 6.11
CA SER A 39 -9.29 0.44 6.32
C SER A 39 -8.82 1.84 5.86
N ALA A 40 -7.53 2.15 6.09
CA ALA A 40 -6.90 3.40 5.73
C ALA A 40 -6.02 3.32 4.47
N THR A 41 -5.73 2.13 3.96
CA THR A 41 -4.79 1.93 2.84
C THR A 41 -5.52 1.48 1.56
N LEU A 42 -5.19 2.09 0.42
CA LEU A 42 -5.58 1.59 -0.89
C LEU A 42 -4.60 0.50 -1.34
N ASP A 43 -5.12 -0.67 -1.72
CA ASP A 43 -4.35 -1.73 -2.36
C ASP A 43 -4.05 -1.36 -3.82
N CYS A 44 -2.81 -0.93 -4.07
CA CYS A 44 -2.31 -0.62 -5.41
C CYS A 44 -1.47 -1.77 -6.00
N THR A 45 -1.58 -2.98 -5.46
CA THR A 45 -0.85 -4.16 -5.94
C THR A 45 -1.59 -4.92 -7.03
N VAL A 46 -2.82 -4.52 -7.33
CA VAL A 46 -3.73 -5.15 -8.29
C VAL A 46 -4.21 -4.15 -9.34
N GLU A 47 -4.67 -4.65 -10.49
CA GLU A 47 -5.32 -3.81 -11.50
C GLU A 47 -6.55 -3.09 -10.93
N PRO A 48 -6.81 -1.83 -11.34
CA PRO A 48 -6.07 -1.07 -12.35
C PRO A 48 -4.83 -0.33 -11.81
N TYR A 49 -4.61 -0.36 -10.49
CA TYR A 49 -3.61 0.46 -9.79
C TYR A 49 -2.17 -0.03 -9.94
N ALA A 50 -1.99 -1.34 -10.18
CA ALA A 50 -0.66 -1.96 -10.31
C ALA A 50 0.17 -1.34 -11.47
N GLU A 51 -0.50 -0.88 -12.52
CA GLU A 51 0.13 -0.26 -13.69
C GLU A 51 0.20 1.27 -13.59
N MET A 52 -0.39 1.86 -12.54
CA MET A 52 -0.41 3.31 -12.32
C MET A 52 0.87 3.77 -11.60
N SER A 53 1.27 5.01 -11.88
CA SER A 53 2.35 5.65 -11.12
C SER A 53 1.93 5.88 -9.67
N LEU A 54 2.92 6.05 -8.78
CA LEU A 54 2.68 6.41 -7.38
C LEU A 54 1.83 7.69 -7.24
N ASN A 55 2.05 8.68 -8.13
CA ASN A 55 1.28 9.94 -8.11
C ASN A 55 -0.21 9.71 -8.39
N GLU A 56 -0.54 8.86 -9.37
CA GLU A 56 -1.92 8.53 -9.72
C GLU A 56 -2.58 7.74 -8.59
N ASN A 57 -1.89 6.74 -8.06
CA ASN A 57 -2.38 5.93 -6.95
C ASN A 57 -2.68 6.77 -5.70
N VAL A 58 -1.78 7.71 -5.35
CA VAL A 58 -2.01 8.65 -4.24
C VAL A 58 -3.18 9.59 -4.52
N HIS A 59 -3.32 10.08 -5.76
CA HIS A 59 -4.47 10.90 -6.16
C HIS A 59 -5.79 10.15 -5.97
N PHE A 60 -5.86 8.89 -6.41
CA PHE A 60 -7.04 8.06 -6.21
C PHE A 60 -7.30 7.78 -4.73
N ALA A 61 -6.28 7.39 -3.97
CA ALA A 61 -6.39 7.15 -2.53
C ALA A 61 -6.99 8.37 -1.80
N HIS A 62 -6.49 9.58 -2.11
CA HIS A 62 -7.06 10.82 -1.57
C HIS A 62 -8.54 11.00 -1.98
N HIS A 63 -8.89 10.76 -3.25
CA HIS A 63 -10.25 10.88 -3.76
C HIS A 63 -11.25 9.95 -3.05
N ILE A 64 -10.82 8.75 -2.67
CA ILE A 64 -11.65 7.77 -1.95
C ILE A 64 -11.42 7.76 -0.43
N HIS A 65 -10.83 8.83 0.11
CA HIS A 65 -10.60 9.04 1.55
C HIS A 65 -9.72 7.97 2.23
N LYS A 66 -8.79 7.38 1.48
CA LYS A 66 -7.68 6.60 2.03
C LYS A 66 -6.55 7.54 2.46
N GLN A 67 -5.77 7.10 3.42
CA GLN A 67 -4.66 7.86 4.00
C GLN A 67 -3.29 7.38 3.51
N ALA A 68 -3.25 6.20 2.89
CA ALA A 68 -2.04 5.61 2.36
C ALA A 68 -2.34 4.73 1.14
N VAL A 69 -1.29 4.40 0.39
CA VAL A 69 -1.29 3.39 -0.67
C VAL A 69 -0.27 2.33 -0.34
N VAL A 70 -0.52 1.09 -0.75
CA VAL A 70 0.49 0.04 -0.76
C VAL A 70 0.76 -0.39 -2.19
N VAL A 71 2.04 -0.41 -2.55
CA VAL A 71 2.51 -0.78 -3.89
C VAL A 71 3.46 -1.95 -3.79
N LYS A 72 3.55 -2.73 -4.87
CA LYS A 72 4.60 -3.74 -5.02
C LYS A 72 5.91 -3.01 -5.33
N ALA A 73 6.95 -3.25 -4.53
CA ALA A 73 8.27 -2.73 -4.84
C ALA A 73 8.83 -3.48 -6.05
N SER A 74 9.35 -2.71 -7.01
CA SER A 74 10.09 -3.21 -8.17
C SER A 74 11.42 -3.83 -7.76
#